data_AF-A0A6V7V4Y5-F1
#
_entry.id   AF-A0A6V7V4Y5-F1
#
_cell.length_a   1.000
_cell.length_b   1.000
_cell.length_c   1.000
_cell.angle_alpha   90.00
_cell.angle_beta   90.00
_cell.angle_gamma   90.00
#
_symmetry.space_group_name_H-M   'P 1'
#
loop_
_entity.id
_entity.type
_entity.pdbx_description
1 polymer ?
#
loop_
_entity_poly.entity_id
_entity_poly.type
_entity_poly.pdbx_seq_one_letter_code
_entity_poly.pdbx_strand_id
1 'polypeptide(L)'
;MGKPTSVKDVDQHEIVDAISTFLKKGGKIKVPEWADLVKLGTNKELAPINPDWYYVRVASIARRLYIRSPAGVGAFRKFMEAISVMAFSQTILCWHLALLYANLFNR
;
A
#
# COMPACT_ATOMS: atom_id res chain seq x y z
N MET A 1 -24.59 -8.41 -29.19
CA MET A 1 -23.84 -7.85 -28.05
C MET A 1 -22.51 -8.60 -27.98
N GLY A 2 -21.39 -7.95 -28.31
CA GLY A 2 -20.08 -8.61 -28.29
C GLY A 2 -19.66 -8.94 -26.86
N LYS A 3 -18.96 -10.06 -26.67
CA LYS A 3 -18.42 -10.43 -25.37
C LYS A 3 -17.40 -9.36 -24.94
N PRO A 4 -17.46 -8.81 -23.72
CA PRO A 4 -16.47 -7.82 -23.28
C PRO A 4 -15.10 -8.49 -23.25
N THR A 5 -14.16 -7.94 -24.02
CA THR A 5 -12.83 -8.55 -24.23
C THR A 5 -11.75 -7.83 -23.43
N SER A 6 -11.98 -6.57 -23.03
CA SER A 6 -10.95 -5.74 -22.39
C SER A 6 -11.37 -5.23 -21.01
N VAL A 7 -10.36 -4.87 -20.21
CA VAL A 7 -10.51 -4.26 -18.87
C VAL A 7 -11.26 -2.92 -18.90
N LYS A 8 -11.40 -2.30 -20.08
CA LYS A 8 -12.10 -1.03 -20.27
C LYS A 8 -13.61 -1.20 -20.41
N ASP A 9 -14.07 -2.41 -20.74
CA ASP A 9 -15.47 -2.70 -21.09
C ASP A 9 -16.31 -3.17 -19.90
N VAL A 10 -15.69 -3.34 -18.73
CA VAL A 10 -16.31 -3.86 -17.51
C VAL A 10 -16.27 -2.80 -16.41
N ASP A 11 -17.23 -2.88 -15.50
CA ASP A 11 -17.26 -2.02 -14.33
C ASP A 11 -15.97 -2.11 -13.51
N GLN A 12 -15.59 -0.97 -12.92
CA GLN A 12 -14.36 -0.85 -12.16
C GLN A 12 -14.36 -1.74 -10.91
N HIS A 13 -15.48 -1.83 -10.20
CA HIS A 13 -15.56 -2.58 -8.94
C HIS A 13 -15.47 -4.08 -9.21
N GLU A 14 -16.25 -4.56 -10.18
CA GLU A 14 -16.28 -5.99 -10.54
C GLU A 14 -14.91 -6.52 -10.96
N ILE A 15 -14.15 -5.76 -11.76
CA ILE A 15 -12.80 -6.14 -12.17
C ILE A 15 -11.84 -6.17 -10.98
N VAL A 16 -11.90 -5.17 -10.10
CA VAL A 16 -10.99 -5.10 -8.95
C VAL A 16 -11.24 -6.27 -8.01
N ASP A 17 -12.49 -6.65 -7.79
CA ASP A 17 -12.86 -7.78 -6.94
C ASP A 17 -12.42 -9.12 -7.58
N ALA A 18 -12.63 -9.30 -8.88
CA ALA A 18 -12.17 -10.47 -9.62
C ALA A 18 -10.64 -10.62 -9.58
N ILE A 19 -9.90 -9.53 -9.80
CA ILE A 19 -8.43 -9.52 -9.71
C ILE A 19 -7.98 -9.78 -8.28
N SER A 20 -8.63 -9.19 -7.26
CA SER A 20 -8.26 -9.42 -5.86
C SER A 20 -8.38 -10.91 -5.50
N THR A 21 -9.45 -11.56 -5.94
CA THR A 21 -9.69 -12.99 -5.74
C THR A 21 -8.66 -13.84 -6.48
N PHE A 22 -8.31 -13.45 -7.70
CA PHE A 22 -7.25 -14.11 -8.46
C PHE A 22 -5.88 -14.00 -7.79
N LEU A 23 -5.54 -12.82 -7.27
CA LEU A 23 -4.27 -12.57 -6.58
C LEU A 23 -4.14 -13.36 -5.28
N LYS A 24 -5.24 -13.52 -4.53
CA LYS A 24 -5.29 -14.39 -3.34
C LYS A 24 -5.02 -15.85 -3.69
N LYS A 25 -5.72 -16.37 -4.70
CA LYS A 25 -5.55 -17.76 -5.17
C LYS A 25 -4.15 -18.01 -5.71
N GLY A 26 -3.53 -16.99 -6.33
CA GLY A 26 -2.22 -17.10 -6.93
C GLY A 26 -1.08 -17.23 -5.92
N GLY A 27 -1.23 -16.76 -4.67
CA GLY A 27 -0.21 -16.87 -3.61
C GLY A 27 1.14 -16.16 -3.91
N LYS A 28 1.25 -15.42 -5.03
CA LYS A 28 2.51 -14.78 -5.47
C LYS A 28 2.81 -13.49 -4.73
N ILE A 29 1.80 -12.85 -4.17
CA ILE A 29 1.93 -11.57 -3.48
C ILE A 29 2.12 -11.83 -2.00
N LYS A 30 3.29 -11.45 -1.48
CA LYS A 30 3.58 -11.44 -0.05
C LYS A 30 2.97 -10.18 0.57
N VAL A 31 2.05 -10.36 1.50
CA VAL A 31 1.53 -9.26 2.33
C VAL A 31 2.65 -8.85 3.29
N PRO A 32 2.95 -7.55 3.42
CA PRO A 32 3.97 -7.10 4.35
C PRO A 32 3.51 -7.29 5.80
N GLU A 33 4.45 -7.58 6.70
CA GLU A 33 4.18 -7.80 8.14
C GLU A 33 3.51 -6.60 8.81
N TRP A 34 3.82 -5.39 8.37
CA TRP A 34 3.21 -4.17 8.90
C TRP A 34 1.79 -3.90 8.37
N ALA A 35 1.21 -4.75 7.52
CA ALA A 35 -0.10 -4.51 6.92
C ALA A 35 -1.22 -4.33 7.94
N ASP A 36 -1.11 -4.95 9.12
CA ASP A 36 -2.13 -4.88 10.16
C ASP A 36 -1.99 -3.65 11.06
N LEU A 37 -0.84 -2.97 11.01
CA LEU A 37 -0.51 -1.83 11.87
C LEU A 37 -0.76 -0.48 11.19
N VAL A 38 -1.04 -0.48 9.89
CA VAL A 38 -1.05 0.75 9.09
C VAL A 38 -2.45 1.24 8.78
N LYS A 39 -2.60 2.56 8.85
CA LYS A 39 -3.73 3.26 8.21
C LYS A 39 -3.38 3.60 6.77
N LEU A 40 -4.41 3.63 5.91
CA LEU A 40 -4.18 3.79 4.48
C LEU A 40 -3.66 5.17 4.12
N GLY A 41 -4.08 6.24 4.82
CA GLY A 41 -3.63 7.61 4.57
C GLY A 41 -3.62 8.46 5.84
N THR A 42 -2.93 9.61 5.81
CA THR A 42 -2.79 10.50 6.98
C THR A 42 -4.13 10.99 7.52
N ASN A 43 -5.08 11.29 6.63
CA ASN A 43 -6.41 11.82 6.94
C ASN A 43 -7.41 10.77 7.46
N LYS A 44 -7.02 9.48 7.49
CA LYS A 44 -7.86 8.41 8.02
C LYS A 44 -7.56 8.22 9.50
N GLU A 45 -8.61 8.18 10.31
CA GLU A 45 -8.49 7.95 11.76
C GLU A 45 -8.53 6.45 12.08
N LEU A 46 -9.26 5.67 11.28
CA LEU A 46 -9.47 4.24 11.48
C LEU A 46 -8.66 3.39 10.49
N ALA A 47 -8.35 2.17 10.93
CA ALA A 47 -7.75 1.13 10.10
C ALA A 47 -8.76 0.61 9.04
N PRO A 48 -8.27 -0.07 7.98
CA PRO A 48 -9.14 -0.68 6.98
C PRO A 48 -10.09 -1.72 7.60
N ILE A 49 -11.37 -1.67 7.24
CA ILE A 49 -12.38 -2.63 7.70
C ILE A 49 -12.16 -4.01 7.05
N ASN A 50 -11.68 -4.03 5.80
CA ASN A 50 -11.46 -5.26 5.06
C ASN A 50 -10.06 -5.83 5.35
N PRO A 51 -9.91 -7.06 5.86
CA PRO A 51 -8.61 -7.68 6.09
C PRO A 51 -7.80 -7.87 4.79
N ASP A 52 -8.48 -8.01 3.66
CA ASP A 52 -7.88 -8.21 2.34
C ASP A 52 -7.59 -6.91 1.59
N TRP A 53 -7.54 -5.78 2.30
CA TRP A 53 -7.34 -4.45 1.72
C TRP A 53 -6.10 -4.38 0.82
N TYR A 54 -5.05 -5.13 1.15
CA TYR A 54 -3.79 -5.14 0.39
C TYR A 54 -4.00 -5.66 -1.03
N TYR A 55 -4.76 -6.76 -1.20
CA TYR A 55 -5.06 -7.34 -2.50
C TYR A 55 -5.93 -6.41 -3.35
N VAL A 56 -6.92 -5.76 -2.75
CA VAL A 56 -7.79 -4.79 -3.43
C VAL A 56 -6.99 -3.58 -3.92
N ARG A 57 -6.01 -3.11 -3.14
CA ARG A 57 -5.11 -2.02 -3.55
C ARG A 57 -4.21 -2.42 -4.71
N VAL A 58 -3.59 -3.61 -4.67
CA VAL A 58 -2.76 -4.09 -5.78
C VAL A 58 -3.59 -4.25 -7.06
N ALA A 59 -4.79 -4.79 -6.96
CA ALA A 59 -5.72 -4.91 -8.09
C ALA A 59 -6.07 -3.54 -8.69
N SER A 60 -6.36 -2.55 -7.85
CA SER A 60 -6.67 -1.18 -8.28
C SER A 60 -5.49 -0.51 -8.99
N ILE A 61 -4.27 -0.71 -8.48
CA ILE A 61 -3.03 -0.19 -9.09
C ILE A 61 -2.80 -0.88 -10.44
N ALA A 62 -2.94 -2.20 -10.52
CA ALA A 62 -2.75 -2.96 -11.76
C ALA A 62 -3.70 -2.49 -12.86
N ARG A 63 -5.00 -2.31 -12.54
CA ARG A 63 -5.99 -1.76 -13.46
C ARG A 63 -5.60 -0.35 -13.91
N ARG A 64 -5.18 0.52 -12.99
CA ARG A 64 -4.82 1.90 -13.31
C ARG A 64 -3.61 1.97 -14.24
N LEU A 65 -2.60 1.14 -13.99
CA LEU A 65 -1.41 1.03 -14.82
C LEU A 65 -1.77 0.57 -16.24
N TYR A 66 -2.73 -0.34 -16.37
CA TYR A 66 -3.24 -0.78 -17.67
C TYR A 66 -3.96 0.35 -18.44
N ILE A 67 -4.74 1.20 -17.75
CA ILE A 67 -5.51 2.27 -18.40
C ILE A 67 -4.66 3.52 -18.69
N ARG A 68 -3.80 3.92 -17.74
CA ARG A 68 -2.99 5.13 -17.80
C ARG A 68 -1.53 4.79 -17.53
N SER A 69 -0.83 4.38 -18.58
CA SER A 69 0.63 4.23 -18.60
C SER A 69 1.26 5.43 -19.30
N PRO A 70 2.35 6.03 -18.78
CA PRO A 70 3.11 5.70 -17.56
C PRO A 70 2.63 6.47 -16.31
N ALA A 71 2.66 5.83 -15.14
CA ALA A 71 2.31 6.45 -13.85
C ALA A 71 3.41 6.19 -12.81
N GLY A 72 3.90 7.24 -12.16
CA GLY A 72 4.90 7.14 -11.09
C GLY A 72 4.28 7.05 -9.68
N VAL A 73 5.13 6.76 -8.68
CA VAL A 73 4.72 6.64 -7.26
C VAL A 73 4.03 7.90 -6.74
N GLY A 74 4.41 9.09 -7.22
CA GLY A 74 3.75 10.35 -6.86
C GLY A 74 2.29 10.44 -7.32
N ALA A 75 1.96 9.87 -8.49
CA ALA A 75 0.59 9.82 -8.99
C ALA A 75 -0.26 8.85 -8.15
N PHE A 76 0.32 7.70 -7.79
CA PHE A 76 -0.33 6.75 -6.88
C PHE A 76 -0.51 7.33 -5.48
N ARG A 77 0.44 8.12 -4.95
CA ARG A 77 0.31 8.78 -3.65
C ARG A 77 -0.86 9.76 -3.59
N LYS A 78 -1.15 10.50 -4.66
CA LYS A 78 -2.30 11.42 -4.70
C LYS A 78 -3.64 10.68 -4.78
N PHE A 79 -3.69 9.58 -5.53
CA PHE A 79 -4.92 8.84 -5.75
C PHE A 79 -5.25 7.88 -4.60
N MET A 80 -4.24 7.18 -4.09
CA MET A 80 -4.39 6.10 -3.12
C MET A 80 -4.12 6.55 -1.68
N GLU A 81 -3.77 7.84 -1.49
CA GLU A 81 -3.25 8.48 -0.27
C GLU A 81 -2.24 7.57 0.45
N ALA A 82 -0.94 7.84 0.34
CA ALA A 82 0.10 6.91 0.81
C ALA A 82 -0.06 6.47 2.28
N ILE A 83 0.32 5.21 2.52
CA ILE A 83 0.40 4.57 3.84
C ILE A 83 1.13 5.51 4.80
N SER A 84 0.41 6.06 5.76
CA SER A 84 1.02 6.70 6.90
C SER A 84 1.38 5.57 7.86
N VAL A 85 2.64 5.15 7.82
CA VAL A 85 3.18 4.31 8.89
C VAL A 85 3.14 5.18 10.14
N MET A 86 2.19 4.90 11.04
CA MET A 86 2.23 5.48 12.37
C MET A 86 3.42 4.84 13.09
N ALA A 87 4.47 5.62 13.23
CA ALA A 87 5.48 5.59 14.28
C ALA A 87 5.94 4.21 14.79
N PHE A 88 7.13 3.77 14.35
CA PHE A 88 8.04 3.10 15.27
C PHE A 88 9.51 3.38 14.89
N SER A 89 10.23 4.07 15.80
CA SER A 89 11.69 3.99 15.97
C SER A 89 12.66 4.82 15.10
N GLN A 90 12.43 6.12 14.88
CA GLN A 90 13.57 7.05 14.67
C GLN A 90 13.99 7.78 15.97
N THR A 91 13.12 7.82 16.98
CA THR A 91 13.46 8.38 18.30
C THR A 91 14.35 7.46 19.12
N ILE A 92 14.25 6.14 18.96
CA ILE A 92 15.08 5.19 19.72
C ILE A 92 16.51 5.11 19.15
N LEU A 93 16.69 5.19 17.82
CA LEU A 93 18.03 5.28 17.21
C LEU A 93 18.71 6.62 17.49
N CYS A 94 17.96 7.73 17.58
CA CYS A 94 18.54 9.02 17.94
C CYS A 94 19.01 9.06 19.41
N TRP A 95 18.28 8.42 20.34
CA TRP A 95 18.73 8.29 21.74
C TRP A 95 19.92 7.33 21.91
N HIS A 96 19.98 6.24 21.16
CA HIS A 96 21.10 5.30 21.24
C HIS A 96 22.38 5.88 20.61
N LEU A 97 22.27 6.64 19.52
CA LEU A 97 23.40 7.37 18.93
C LEU A 97 23.84 8.58 19.78
N ALA A 98 22.91 9.28 20.46
CA ALA A 98 23.26 10.35 21.38
C ALA A 98 24.01 9.84 22.63
N LEU A 99 23.63 8.68 23.18
CA LEU A 99 24.37 8.01 24.26
C LEU A 99 25.76 7.53 23.83
N LEU A 100 25.91 7.05 22.58
CA LEU A 100 27.21 6.70 22.01
C LEU A 100 28.09 7.93 21.77
N TYR A 101 27.53 9.06 21.35
CA TYR A 101 28.29 10.30 21.13
C TYR A 101 28.74 10.97 22.45
N ALA A 102 27.92 10.89 23.50
CA ALA A 102 28.28 11.42 24.82
C ALA A 102 29.45 10.67 25.48
N ASN A 103 29.61 9.37 25.20
CA ASN A 103 30.73 8.57 25.70
C ASN A 103 32.04 8.74 24.91
N LEU A 104 32.00 9.34 23.70
CA LEU A 104 33.18 9.57 22.87
C LEU A 104 33.87 10.92 23.15
N PHE A 105 33.23 11.83 23.89
CA PHE A 105 33.74 13.17 24.20
C PHE A 105 34.20 13.34 25.65
N ASN A 106 34.21 12.26 26.44
CA ASN A 106 34.74 12.26 27.81
C ASN A 106 35.84 11.20 28.00
N ARG A 107 36.73 11.11 27.00
CA ARG A 107 38.07 10.53 27.10
C ARG A 107 39.07 11.45 26.43
#